data_AF-A0A5J5QCT4-F1
#
_entry.id   AF-A0A5J5QCT4-F1
#
_cell.length_a   1.000
_cell.length_b   1.000
_cell.length_c   1.000
_cell.angle_alpha   90.00
_cell.angle_beta   90.00
_cell.angle_gamma   90.00
#
_symmetry.space_group_name_H-M   'P 1'
#
loop_
_entity.id
_entity.type
_entity.pdbx_description
1 polymer ?
#
loop_
_entity_poly.entity_id
_entity_poly.type
_entity_poly.pdbx_seq_one_letter_code
_entity_poly.pdbx_strand_id
1 'polypeptide(L)'
;MWIRCSSVDCDRIHCRMKPIVLESSWGTYYPGEYPSPPPEYETCLGDLYSVAWMEDSDIHNLRKETLHQQYEIVKRRTINDNYAYGSHVMQLGDIGISMDNLFTCLGTNPANDNFKFVDGNSLLPPTKAINQRYADLFHFWDKWLS
;
A
#
# COMPACT_ATOMS: atom_id res chain seq x y z
N MET A 1 -9.83 -2.92 2.22
CA MET A 1 -9.15 -4.07 2.84
C MET A 1 -9.33 -4.00 4.35
N TRP A 2 -9.59 -5.13 5.00
CA TRP A 2 -9.77 -5.24 6.45
C TRP A 2 -8.55 -5.98 6.99
N ILE A 3 -7.75 -5.36 7.84
CA ILE A 3 -6.75 -6.11 8.59
C ILE A 3 -7.51 -6.82 9.71
N ARG A 4 -7.78 -8.12 9.55
CA ARG A 4 -8.32 -8.95 10.64
C ARG A 4 -7.15 -9.28 11.56
N CYS A 5 -7.15 -8.68 12.74
CA CYS A 5 -6.28 -9.07 13.84
C CYS A 5 -6.77 -10.42 14.43
N SER A 6 -5.86 -11.25 14.92
CA SER A 6 -6.11 -12.64 15.34
C SER A 6 -6.10 -12.84 16.86
N SER A 7 -6.01 -11.75 17.65
CA SER A 7 -5.90 -11.81 19.12
C SER A 7 -7.15 -11.25 19.82
N VAL A 8 -7.38 -11.68 21.05
CA VAL A 8 -8.51 -11.32 21.93
C VAL A 8 -8.62 -9.82 22.28
N ASP A 9 -7.68 -8.98 21.84
CA ASP A 9 -7.74 -7.50 21.91
C ASP A 9 -8.42 -6.83 20.67
N CYS A 10 -8.92 -7.63 19.73
CA CYS A 10 -9.51 -7.17 18.46
C CYS A 10 -10.72 -6.23 18.56
N ASP A 11 -11.45 -6.20 19.67
CA ASP A 11 -12.66 -5.37 19.79
C ASP A 11 -12.33 -3.86 19.89
N ARG A 12 -11.06 -3.50 20.18
CA ARG A 12 -10.60 -2.11 20.17
C ARG A 12 -9.92 -1.69 18.87
N ILE A 13 -9.33 -2.60 18.11
CA ILE A 13 -8.47 -2.28 16.97
C ILE A 13 -9.31 -2.14 15.69
N HIS A 14 -9.84 -0.93 15.45
CA HIS A 14 -10.51 -0.59 14.19
C HIS A 14 -9.96 0.68 13.55
N CYS A 15 -8.65 0.71 13.27
CA CYS A 15 -8.10 1.70 12.35
C CYS A 15 -8.46 1.28 10.91
N ARG A 16 -9.27 2.11 10.23
CA ARG A 16 -9.51 1.96 8.79
C ARG A 16 -8.68 2.98 8.03
N MET A 17 -7.71 2.48 7.27
CA MET A 17 -6.96 3.26 6.29
C MET A 17 -7.56 2.99 4.90
N LYS A 18 -8.01 4.04 4.24
CA LYS A 18 -8.61 3.97 2.90
C LYS A 18 -8.37 5.27 2.13
N PRO A 19 -8.35 5.25 0.79
CA PRO A 19 -8.48 6.46 -0.01
C PRO A 19 -9.73 7.26 0.37
N ILE A 20 -9.69 8.58 0.27
CA ILE A 20 -10.86 9.44 0.45
C ILE A 20 -11.98 9.04 -0.53
N VAL A 21 -13.22 9.06 -0.06
CA VAL A 21 -14.40 8.50 -0.77
C VAL A 21 -14.65 9.14 -2.15
N LEU A 22 -14.21 10.38 -2.35
CA LEU A 22 -14.42 11.12 -3.61
C LEU A 22 -13.34 10.82 -4.67
N GLU A 23 -12.16 10.37 -4.24
CA GLU A 23 -11.05 10.11 -5.15
C GLU A 23 -11.07 8.66 -5.64
N SER A 24 -10.54 8.45 -6.84
CA SER A 24 -10.32 7.09 -7.34
C SER A 24 -9.07 6.51 -6.69
N SER A 25 -9.07 5.20 -6.50
CA SER A 25 -7.87 4.41 -6.26
C SER A 25 -7.12 4.14 -7.57
N TRP A 26 -5.88 3.69 -7.44
CA TRP A 26 -4.94 3.64 -8.55
C TRP A 26 -4.26 2.28 -8.65
N GLY A 27 -4.27 1.70 -9.84
CA GLY A 27 -3.50 0.51 -10.22
C GLY A 27 -2.04 0.86 -10.49
N THR A 28 -1.15 -0.09 -10.23
CA THR A 28 0.29 0.02 -10.44
C THR A 28 0.85 -1.29 -10.98
N TYR A 29 2.13 -1.27 -11.36
CA TYR A 29 2.82 -2.39 -12.01
C TYR A 29 2.05 -2.88 -13.24
N TYR A 30 1.86 -1.97 -14.19
CA TYR A 30 1.14 -2.23 -15.44
C TYR A 30 2.10 -2.16 -16.65
N PRO A 31 1.72 -2.78 -17.78
CA PRO A 31 2.58 -2.86 -18.96
C PRO A 31 3.02 -1.48 -19.47
N GLY A 32 4.32 -1.34 -19.77
CA GLY A 32 4.86 -0.10 -20.36
C GLY A 32 5.25 0.98 -19.36
N GLU A 33 5.22 0.73 -18.05
CA GLU A 33 5.74 1.64 -17.02
C GLU A 33 6.95 1.10 -16.28
N TYR A 34 7.54 1.94 -15.41
CA TYR A 34 8.57 1.54 -14.48
C TYR A 34 8.09 1.61 -13.01
N PRO A 35 8.26 0.52 -12.23
CA PRO A 35 8.71 -0.80 -12.67
C PRO A 35 7.60 -1.56 -13.43
N SER A 36 7.99 -2.22 -14.53
CA SER A 36 7.07 -2.98 -15.38
C SER A 36 6.88 -4.40 -14.87
N PRO A 37 5.67 -4.97 -15.03
CA PRO A 37 5.50 -6.40 -14.86
C PRO A 37 6.26 -7.18 -15.95
N PRO A 38 6.49 -8.49 -15.75
CA PRO A 38 7.01 -9.35 -16.82
C PRO A 38 6.13 -9.27 -18.09
N PRO A 39 6.71 -9.39 -19.30
CA PRO A 39 6.01 -9.14 -20.57
C PRO A 39 4.78 -10.01 -20.83
N GLU A 40 4.67 -11.17 -20.16
CA GLU A 40 3.52 -12.06 -20.26
C GLU A 40 2.25 -11.52 -19.55
N TYR A 41 2.38 -10.48 -18.74
CA TYR A 41 1.25 -9.85 -18.06
C TYR A 41 0.81 -8.59 -18.80
N GLU A 42 -0.42 -8.60 -19.31
CA GLU A 42 -1.07 -7.49 -20.01
C GLU A 42 -2.00 -6.67 -19.06
N THR A 43 -1.76 -6.71 -17.75
CA THR A 43 -2.65 -6.11 -16.74
C THR A 43 -1.89 -5.56 -15.53
N CYS A 44 -2.55 -4.74 -14.72
CA CYS A 44 -1.99 -4.23 -13.46
C CYS A 44 -1.80 -5.38 -12.46
N LEU A 45 -0.60 -5.52 -11.88
CA LEU A 45 -0.35 -6.54 -10.86
C LEU A 45 -0.73 -6.12 -9.44
N GLY A 46 -0.99 -4.83 -9.21
CA GLY A 46 -1.37 -4.33 -7.90
C GLY A 46 -2.08 -2.99 -7.93
N ASP A 47 -2.43 -2.50 -6.75
CA ASP A 47 -2.92 -1.14 -6.53
C ASP A 47 -2.00 -0.38 -5.58
N LEU A 48 -1.84 0.93 -5.82
CA LEU A 48 -0.87 1.78 -5.11
C LEU A 48 -0.99 1.69 -3.59
N TYR A 49 -2.23 1.74 -3.08
CA TYR A 49 -2.46 1.66 -1.65
C TYR A 49 -2.03 0.29 -1.13
N SER A 50 -2.48 -0.80 -1.77
CA SER A 50 -2.21 -2.14 -1.26
C SER A 50 -0.74 -2.52 -1.34
N VAL A 51 -0.06 -2.25 -2.46
CA VAL A 51 1.36 -2.58 -2.57
C VAL A 51 2.20 -1.73 -1.62
N ALA A 52 1.77 -0.50 -1.32
CA ALA A 52 2.49 0.38 -0.41
C ALA A 52 2.63 -0.20 1.00
N TRP A 53 1.55 -0.69 1.61
CA TRP A 53 1.63 -1.23 2.98
C TRP A 53 2.19 -2.65 3.02
N MET A 54 1.96 -3.46 1.97
CA MET A 54 2.47 -4.84 1.92
C MET A 54 3.99 -4.86 1.77
N GLU A 55 4.53 -4.14 0.78
CA GLU A 55 5.98 -4.12 0.53
C GLU A 55 6.75 -3.49 1.69
N ASP A 56 6.14 -2.49 2.37
CA ASP A 56 6.68 -1.91 3.59
C ASP A 56 6.72 -2.94 4.73
N SER A 57 5.62 -3.67 4.94
CA SER A 57 5.55 -4.70 5.98
C SER A 57 6.53 -5.86 5.75
N ASP A 58 6.81 -6.19 4.48
CA ASP A 58 7.68 -7.29 4.08
C ASP A 58 9.17 -7.02 4.36
N ILE A 59 9.59 -5.76 4.43
CA ILE A 59 11.01 -5.38 4.59
C ILE A 59 11.33 -4.75 5.95
N HIS A 60 10.32 -4.47 6.77
CA HIS A 60 10.51 -3.85 8.09
C HIS A 60 10.29 -4.81 9.27
N ASN A 61 10.87 -4.44 10.40
CA ASN A 61 10.65 -5.15 11.66
C ASN A 61 9.37 -4.61 12.32
N LEU A 62 8.28 -5.35 12.15
CA LEU A 62 6.94 -5.00 12.66
C LEU A 62 6.84 -4.92 14.19
N ARG A 63 7.85 -5.40 14.93
CA ARG A 63 7.93 -5.22 16.40
C ARG A 63 8.45 -3.84 16.79
N LYS A 64 9.06 -3.11 15.86
CA LYS A 64 9.61 -1.77 16.05
C LYS A 64 8.80 -0.69 15.35
N GLU A 65 8.10 -1.06 14.28
CA GLU A 65 7.29 -0.15 13.49
C GLU A 65 5.86 -0.06 14.03
N THR A 66 5.35 1.17 14.18
CA THR A 66 3.98 1.43 14.62
C THR A 66 3.01 1.58 13.46
N LEU A 67 1.72 1.36 13.74
CA LEU A 67 0.64 1.61 12.77
C LEU A 67 0.65 3.05 12.22
N HIS A 68 1.05 4.03 13.05
CA HIS A 68 1.18 5.43 12.63
C HIS A 68 2.34 5.64 11.66
N GLN A 69 3.49 5.01 11.89
CA GLN A 69 4.64 5.11 11.00
C GLN A 69 4.31 4.54 9.62
N GLN A 70 3.73 3.33 9.58
CA GLN A 70 3.27 2.74 8.32
C GLN A 70 2.22 3.61 7.63
N TYR A 71 1.27 4.20 8.37
CA TYR A 71 0.29 5.11 7.79
C TYR A 71 0.94 6.29 7.06
N GLU A 72 1.93 6.95 7.67
CA GLU A 72 2.60 8.09 7.03
C GLU A 72 3.43 7.66 5.81
N ILE A 73 4.06 6.48 5.85
CA ILE A 73 4.77 5.89 4.69
C ILE A 73 3.79 5.61 3.55
N VAL A 74 2.69 4.90 3.83
CA VAL A 74 1.67 4.52 2.86
C VAL A 74 0.99 5.75 2.27
N LYS A 75 0.66 6.74 3.10
CA LYS A 75 0.06 8.00 2.67
C LYS A 75 0.96 8.75 1.70
N ARG A 76 2.25 8.87 2.00
CA ARG A 76 3.24 9.52 1.12
C ARG A 76 3.44 8.76 -0.19
N ARG A 77 3.46 7.43 -0.16
CA ARG A 77 3.59 6.63 -1.38
C ARG A 77 2.34 6.68 -2.25
N THR A 78 1.15 6.68 -1.64
CA THR A 78 -0.14 6.65 -2.36
C THR A 78 -0.51 8.00 -2.99
N ILE A 79 -0.03 9.13 -2.44
CA ILE A 79 -0.15 10.44 -3.10
C ILE A 79 0.81 10.58 -4.28
N ASN A 80 1.80 9.67 -4.38
CA ASN A 80 2.71 9.49 -5.51
C ASN A 80 3.54 10.73 -5.89
N ASP A 81 3.87 11.61 -4.94
CA ASP A 81 4.55 12.92 -5.11
C ASP A 81 4.00 13.82 -6.25
N ASN A 82 2.87 13.43 -6.85
CA ASN A 82 2.28 13.98 -8.05
C ASN A 82 0.77 13.89 -7.92
N TYR A 83 0.14 15.02 -7.61
CA TYR A 83 -1.30 15.14 -7.38
C TYR A 83 -2.18 14.67 -8.55
N ALA A 84 -1.61 14.44 -9.74
CA ALA A 84 -2.35 13.94 -10.89
C ALA A 84 -2.63 12.42 -10.85
N TYR A 85 -1.82 11.62 -10.15
CA TYR A 85 -1.84 10.15 -10.24
C TYR A 85 -1.69 9.48 -8.85
N GLY A 86 -2.51 9.90 -7.90
CA GLY A 86 -2.49 9.43 -6.52
C GLY A 86 -3.78 9.75 -5.77
N SER A 87 -3.91 9.23 -4.55
CA SER A 87 -5.08 9.47 -3.71
C SER A 87 -4.70 9.71 -2.24
N HIS A 88 -5.49 10.52 -1.56
CA HIS A 88 -5.30 10.81 -0.15
C HIS A 88 -5.75 9.63 0.72
N VAL A 89 -4.79 9.04 1.44
CA VAL A 89 -5.09 8.01 2.45
C VAL A 89 -5.61 8.71 3.71
N MET A 90 -6.77 8.26 4.19
CA MET A 90 -7.40 8.76 5.40
C MET A 90 -7.30 7.73 6.52
N GLN A 91 -7.08 8.20 7.75
CA GLN A 91 -7.18 7.40 8.96
C GLN A 91 -8.50 7.71 9.68
N LEU A 92 -9.23 6.66 10.06
CA LEU A 92 -10.51 6.76 10.77
C LEU A 92 -10.52 5.82 11.98
N GLY A 93 -11.26 6.19 13.03
CA GLY A 93 -11.41 5.40 14.26
C GLY A 93 -10.63 5.99 15.43
N ASP A 94 -10.28 5.14 16.39
CA ASP A 94 -9.47 5.52 17.55
C ASP A 94 -7.99 5.65 17.14
N ILE A 95 -7.49 6.89 17.17
CA ILE A 95 -6.14 7.25 16.77
C ILE A 95 -5.13 6.76 17.83
N GLY A 96 -5.53 6.52 19.07
CA GLY A 96 -4.65 6.03 20.13
C GLY A 96 -3.96 4.71 19.77
N ILE A 97 -4.68 3.84 19.04
CA ILE A 97 -4.19 2.53 18.55
C ILE A 97 -3.08 2.69 17.52
N SER A 98 -2.96 3.84 16.86
CA SER A 98 -1.90 4.07 15.88
C SER A 98 -0.49 4.03 16.49
N MET A 99 -0.39 4.16 17.81
CA MET A 99 0.88 4.03 18.53
C MET A 99 1.27 2.56 18.77
N ASP A 100 0.37 1.61 18.55
CA ASP A 100 0.68 0.19 18.71
C ASP A 100 1.58 -0.31 17.56
N ASN A 101 2.46 -1.24 17.91
CA ASN A 101 3.34 -1.88 16.94
C ASN A 101 2.55 -2.79 15.99
N LEU A 102 2.92 -2.80 14.71
CA LEU A 102 2.26 -3.56 13.64
C LEU A 102 2.19 -5.07 13.89
N PHE A 103 3.14 -5.62 14.65
CA PHE A 103 3.18 -7.07 14.90
C PHE A 103 1.93 -7.59 15.60
N THR A 104 1.22 -6.74 16.34
CA THR A 104 -0.05 -7.09 16.98
C THR A 104 -1.12 -7.47 15.97
N CYS A 105 -1.09 -6.86 14.78
CA CYS A 105 -2.08 -7.06 13.73
C CYS A 105 -1.61 -8.03 12.63
N LEU A 106 -0.35 -7.90 12.20
CA LEU A 106 0.20 -8.61 11.05
C LEU A 106 1.12 -9.79 11.41
N GLY A 107 1.48 -9.92 12.69
CA GLY A 107 2.47 -10.91 13.14
C GLY A 107 3.91 -10.45 12.90
N THR A 108 4.84 -11.38 12.82
CA THR A 108 6.27 -11.08 12.75
C THR A 108 6.97 -12.05 11.81
N ASN A 109 7.99 -11.55 11.11
CA ASN A 109 8.88 -12.34 10.29
C ASN A 109 10.29 -12.31 10.90
N PRO A 110 10.81 -13.44 11.43
CA PRO A 110 12.16 -13.50 12.01
C PRO A 110 13.27 -13.09 11.04
N ALA A 111 13.06 -13.21 9.72
CA ALA A 111 14.03 -12.75 8.72
C ALA A 111 14.25 -11.22 8.79
N ASN A 112 13.28 -10.49 9.35
CA ASN A 112 13.29 -9.03 9.38
C ASN A 112 13.88 -8.46 10.68
N ASP A 113 14.30 -9.29 11.63
CA ASP A 113 14.71 -8.83 12.98
C ASP A 113 15.87 -7.81 12.94
N ASN A 114 16.79 -8.00 11.99
CA ASN A 114 17.97 -7.15 11.79
C ASN A 114 17.68 -5.88 11.00
N PHE A 115 16.51 -5.74 10.37
CA PHE A 115 16.17 -4.52 9.66
C PHE A 115 15.98 -3.39 10.67
N LYS A 116 16.76 -2.33 10.46
CA LYS A 116 16.59 -1.10 11.21
C LYS A 116 15.49 -0.31 10.50
N PHE A 117 14.55 0.22 11.29
CA PHE A 117 13.65 1.25 10.81
C PHE A 117 14.51 2.41 10.30
N VAL A 118 14.55 2.59 8.98
CA VAL A 118 15.20 3.74 8.34
C VAL A 118 14.05 4.61 7.87
N ASP A 119 14.02 5.85 8.34
CA ASP A 119 12.95 6.82 8.09
C ASP A 119 12.95 7.36 6.64
N GLY A 120 13.36 6.53 5.68
CA GLY A 120 13.68 6.94 4.32
C GLY A 120 13.27 5.90 3.29
N ASN A 121 12.19 6.22 2.56
CA ASN A 121 11.89 5.95 1.16
C ASN A 121 12.61 4.75 0.48
N SER A 122 12.66 3.58 1.11
CA SER A 122 13.22 2.37 0.49
C SER A 122 12.38 1.94 -0.72
N LEU A 123 11.10 2.31 -0.72
CA LEU A 123 10.14 1.99 -1.76
C LEU A 123 9.96 3.20 -2.68
N LEU A 124 10.57 3.12 -3.87
CA LEU A 124 10.37 4.11 -4.92
C LEU A 124 8.88 4.16 -5.29
N PRO A 125 8.27 5.35 -5.29
CA PRO A 125 6.93 5.49 -5.85
C PRO A 125 6.97 5.18 -7.35
N PRO A 126 5.98 4.46 -7.89
CA PRO A 126 5.90 4.17 -9.31
C PRO A 126 5.70 5.47 -10.10
N THR A 127 6.38 5.61 -11.24
CA THR A 127 6.39 6.86 -12.01
C THR A 127 5.02 7.28 -12.53
N LYS A 128 4.10 6.31 -12.66
CA LYS A 128 2.73 6.53 -13.13
C LYS A 128 1.80 5.48 -12.56
N ALA A 129 0.52 5.82 -12.48
CA ALA A 129 -0.53 4.94 -12.00
C ALA A 129 -1.77 5.05 -12.88
N ILE A 130 -2.50 3.95 -13.05
CA ILE A 130 -3.75 3.90 -13.82
C ILE A 130 -4.92 4.07 -12.86
N ASN A 131 -5.86 4.96 -13.17
CA ASN A 131 -7.09 5.05 -12.39
C ASN A 131 -7.83 3.70 -12.47
N GLN A 132 -8.21 3.12 -11.31
CA GLN A 132 -8.84 1.80 -11.27
C GLN A 132 -10.08 1.66 -12.16
N ARG A 133 -10.82 2.75 -12.42
CA ARG A 133 -11.99 2.73 -13.33
C ARG A 133 -11.63 2.48 -14.80
N TYR A 134 -10.37 2.69 -15.19
CA TYR A 134 -9.87 2.51 -16.55
C TYR A 134 -8.93 1.31 -16.70
N ALA A 135 -8.63 0.57 -15.62
CA ALA A 135 -7.71 -0.56 -15.65
C ALA A 135 -8.17 -1.66 -16.62
N ASP A 136 -9.46 -2.02 -16.60
CA ASP A 136 -10.02 -3.04 -17.50
C ASP A 136 -9.97 -2.59 -18.97
N LEU A 137 -10.27 -1.30 -19.23
CA LEU A 137 -10.20 -0.75 -20.58
C LEU A 137 -8.78 -0.76 -21.12
N PHE A 138 -7.79 -0.45 -20.26
CA PHE A 138 -6.39 -0.51 -20.63
C PHE A 138 -5.95 -1.93 -20.96
N HIS A 139 -6.35 -2.92 -20.15
CA HIS A 139 -6.09 -4.34 -20.43
C HIS A 139 -6.65 -4.78 -21.79
N PHE A 140 -7.90 -4.42 -22.10
CA PHE A 140 -8.49 -4.77 -23.40
C PHE A 140 -7.80 -4.07 -24.58
N TRP A 141 -7.31 -2.85 -24.38
CA TRP A 141 -6.58 -2.11 -25.40
C TRP A 141 -5.21 -2.73 -25.68
N ASP A 142 -4.47 -3.09 -24.64
CA ASP A 142 -3.18 -3.78 -24.74
C ASP A 142 -3.32 -5.09 -25.51
N LYS A 143 -4.31 -5.90 -25.13
CA LYS A 143 -4.65 -7.17 -25.78
C LYS A 143 -5.10 -7.04 -27.25
N TRP A 144 -5.62 -5.88 -27.66
CA TRP A 144 -5.99 -5.65 -29.06
C TRP A 144 -4.78 -5.30 -29.93
N LEU A 145 -3.72 -4.76 -29.33
CA LEU A 145 -2.49 -4.38 -30.00
C LEU A 145 -1.44 -5.50 -30.08
N SER A 146 -1.55 -6.53 -29.23
CA SER A 146 -0.70 -7.73 -29.23
C SER A 146 -1.14 -8.80 -30.24
#